data_AF-A0A416T485-F1
#
_entry.id   AF-A0A416T485-F1
#
_cell.length_a   1.000
_cell.length_b   1.000
_cell.length_c   1.000
_cell.angle_alpha   90.00
_cell.angle_beta   90.00
_cell.angle_gamma   90.00
#
_symmetry.space_group_name_H-M   'P 1'
#
loop_
_entity.id
_entity.type
_entity.pdbx_description
1 polymer ?
#
loop_
_entity_poly.entity_id
_entity_poly.type
_entity_poly.pdbx_seq_one_letter_code
_entity_poly.pdbx_strand_id
1 'polypeptide(L)'
;MNLAVVNEAVTEMNGVEHQFTEEEKNFVVQFAFRSGSKEDTISLIEALAHSADKAESDEIMVTYRAKYDMKPAWVEQVENLLVALEMYRIEEEKAINHLADILNAYGIDVSAEEIRTTETETLKTTVREKAEVR
;
A
#
# COMPACT_ATOMS: atom_id res chain seq x y z
N MET A 1 13.59 -0.89 10.37
CA MET A 1 13.22 0.48 10.78
C MET A 1 14.43 1.14 11.42
N ASN A 2 15.04 2.15 10.78
CA ASN A 2 16.23 2.85 11.28
C ASN A 2 15.85 4.19 11.94
N LEU A 3 15.20 4.12 13.11
CA LEU A 3 14.83 5.32 13.88
C LEU A 3 16.04 6.16 14.32
N ALA A 4 17.22 5.54 14.45
CA ALA A 4 18.46 6.23 14.76
C ALA A 4 18.84 7.26 13.68
N VAL A 5 18.74 6.90 12.41
CA VAL A 5 19.08 7.78 11.28
C VAL A 5 18.11 8.96 11.21
N VAL A 6 16.83 8.76 11.55
CA VAL A 6 15.84 9.84 11.62
C VAL A 6 16.16 10.85 12.73
N ASN A 7 16.54 10.37 13.92
CA ASN A 7 16.88 11.24 15.04
C ASN A 7 18.13 12.08 14.75
N GLU A 8 19.10 11.48 14.07
CA GLU A 8 20.30 12.19 13.60
C GLU A 8 19.94 13.23 12.52
N ALA A 9 19.09 12.87 11.55
CA ALA A 9 18.62 13.82 10.53
C ALA A 9 17.96 15.06 11.14
N VAL A 10 17.14 14.88 12.18
CA VAL A 10 16.51 16.01 12.91
C VAL A 10 17.55 16.85 13.63
N THR A 11 18.58 16.23 14.19
CA THR A 11 19.68 16.95 14.85
C THR A 11 20.48 17.79 13.86
N GLU A 12 20.83 17.22 12.71
CA GLU A 12 21.57 17.90 11.64
C GLU A 12 20.76 19.05 11.02
N MET A 13 19.45 18.86 10.78
CA MET A 13 18.57 19.93 10.31
C MET A 13 18.48 21.10 11.28
N ASN A 14 18.52 20.84 12.59
CA ASN A 14 18.53 21.90 13.60
C ASN A 14 19.91 22.58 13.75
N GLY A 15 20.97 21.97 13.20
CA GLY A 15 22.34 22.47 13.27
C GLY A 15 22.73 23.44 12.15
N VAL A 16 21.95 23.51 11.07
CA VAL A 16 22.20 24.44 9.95
C VAL A 16 21.46 25.76 10.14
N GLU A 17 22.02 26.87 9.62
CA GLU A 17 21.40 28.20 9.72
C GLU A 17 20.14 28.35 8.85
N HIS A 18 19.90 27.41 7.92
CA HIS A 18 18.77 27.42 7.01
C HIS A 18 17.44 27.09 7.73
N GLN A 19 16.40 27.89 7.45
CA GLN A 19 15.05 27.63 7.96
C GLN A 19 14.26 26.75 6.99
N PHE A 20 14.31 25.44 7.21
CA PHE A 20 13.52 24.50 6.40
C PHE A 20 12.02 24.74 6.51
N THR A 21 11.35 24.65 5.38
CA THR A 21 9.90 24.55 5.29
C THR A 21 9.40 23.20 5.84
N GLU A 22 8.12 23.13 6.18
CA GLU A 22 7.50 21.87 6.60
C GLU A 22 7.53 20.79 5.51
N GLU A 23 7.52 21.18 4.24
CA GLU A 23 7.66 20.26 3.10
C GLU A 23 9.05 19.62 3.06
N GLU A 24 10.10 20.42 3.21
CA GLU A 24 11.50 19.95 3.24
C GLU A 24 11.78 19.08 4.47
N LYS A 25 11.30 19.47 5.67
CA LYS A 25 11.44 18.66 6.88
C LYS A 25 10.79 17.29 6.71
N ASN A 26 9.56 17.27 6.20
CA ASN A 26 8.84 16.02 5.95
C ASN A 26 9.58 15.16 4.92
N PHE A 27 10.13 15.78 3.89
CA PHE A 27 10.92 15.08 2.88
C PHE A 27 12.21 14.47 3.44
N VAL A 28 13.01 15.23 4.19
CA VAL A 28 14.25 14.75 4.82
C VAL A 28 13.96 13.58 5.76
N VAL A 29 12.91 13.67 6.58
CA VAL A 29 12.52 12.58 7.50
C VAL A 29 12.12 11.32 6.71
N GLN A 30 11.31 11.46 5.67
CA GLN A 30 10.93 10.32 4.82
C GLN A 30 12.13 9.72 4.09
N PHE A 31 13.05 10.57 3.61
CA PHE A 31 14.27 10.16 2.95
C PHE A 31 15.21 9.42 3.88
N ALA A 32 15.46 9.95 5.08
CA ALA A 32 16.27 9.32 6.12
C ALA A 32 15.72 7.95 6.52
N PHE A 33 14.39 7.86 6.66
CA PHE A 33 13.71 6.63 7.01
C PHE A 33 13.82 5.56 5.91
N ARG A 34 13.64 5.95 4.64
CA ARG A 34 13.64 5.02 3.50
C ARG A 34 15.04 4.62 3.03
N SER A 35 15.96 5.58 2.93
CA SER A 35 17.35 5.30 2.52
C SER A 35 18.11 4.54 3.61
N GLY A 36 17.83 4.84 4.88
CA GLY A 36 18.62 4.36 6.01
C GLY A 36 20.08 4.83 5.98
N SER A 37 20.43 5.75 5.08
CA SER A 37 21.79 6.24 4.83
C SER A 37 21.98 7.60 5.49
N LYS A 38 22.79 7.64 6.54
CA LYS A 38 23.16 8.89 7.20
C LYS A 38 23.85 9.86 6.25
N GLU A 39 24.82 9.36 5.48
CA GLU A 39 25.65 10.16 4.57
C GLU A 39 24.79 10.84 3.49
N ASP A 40 23.88 10.10 2.87
CA ASP A 40 22.99 10.69 1.86
C ASP A 40 21.96 11.63 2.48
N THR A 41 21.52 11.36 3.72
CA THR A 41 20.60 12.23 4.43
C THR A 41 21.26 13.56 4.77
N ILE A 42 22.51 13.55 5.23
CA ILE A 42 23.28 14.78 5.47
C ILE A 42 23.50 15.52 4.15
N SER A 43 23.87 14.82 3.08
CA SER A 43 24.05 15.42 1.75
C SER A 43 22.78 16.09 1.24
N LEU A 44 21.61 15.51 1.51
CA LEU A 44 20.31 16.10 1.20
C LEU A 44 20.05 17.37 2.03
N ILE A 45 20.29 17.33 3.34
CA ILE A 45 20.11 18.47 4.24
C ILE A 45 20.99 19.64 3.79
N GLU A 46 22.26 19.38 3.48
CA GLU A 46 23.19 20.38 2.98
C GLU A 46 22.73 20.95 1.63
N ALA A 47 22.32 20.11 0.68
CA ALA A 47 21.82 20.57 -0.62
C ALA A 47 20.60 21.49 -0.47
N LEU A 48 19.62 21.08 0.35
CA LEU A 48 18.42 21.89 0.62
C LEU A 48 18.76 23.19 1.34
N ALA A 49 19.70 23.17 2.30
CA ALA A 49 20.13 24.36 3.01
C ALA A 49 20.77 25.43 2.10
N HIS A 50 21.38 25.01 0.99
CA HIS A 50 21.98 25.87 -0.02
C HIS A 50 21.04 26.25 -1.17
N SER A 51 19.80 25.76 -1.17
CA SER A 51 18.82 26.14 -2.19
C SER A 51 18.50 27.64 -2.09
N ALA A 52 18.47 28.31 -3.25
CA ALA A 52 18.20 29.74 -3.36
C ALA A 52 16.71 30.05 -3.32
N ASP A 53 15.87 29.13 -3.81
CA ASP A 53 14.42 29.25 -3.82
C ASP A 53 13.70 27.90 -3.83
N LYS A 54 12.36 27.96 -3.80
CA LYS A 54 11.49 26.78 -3.80
C LYS A 54 11.65 25.92 -5.06
N ALA A 55 11.91 26.50 -6.23
CA ALA A 55 12.03 25.72 -7.46
C ALA A 55 13.30 24.86 -7.41
N GLU A 56 14.40 25.41 -6.88
CA GLU A 56 15.63 24.66 -6.67
C GLU A 56 15.46 23.58 -5.60
N SER A 57 14.77 23.87 -4.48
CA SER A 57 14.51 22.85 -3.46
C SER A 57 13.61 21.72 -3.98
N ASP A 58 12.60 22.03 -4.79
CA ASP A 58 11.76 21.03 -5.48
C ASP A 58 12.60 20.13 -6.43
N GLU A 59 13.54 20.70 -7.19
CA GLU A 59 14.43 19.94 -8.08
C GLU A 59 15.39 19.01 -7.32
N ILE A 60 15.95 19.50 -6.20
CA ILE A 60 16.76 18.69 -5.28
C ILE A 60 15.94 17.52 -4.76
N MET A 61 14.72 17.77 -4.27
CA MET A 61 13.84 16.71 -3.76
C MET A 61 13.50 15.67 -4.83
N VAL A 62 13.27 16.07 -6.09
CA VAL A 62 13.04 15.15 -7.21
C VAL A 62 14.26 14.27 -7.47
N THR A 63 15.46 14.84 -7.47
CA THR A 63 16.71 14.10 -7.70
C THR A 63 16.95 13.06 -6.61
N TYR A 64 16.78 13.44 -5.34
CA TYR A 64 16.94 12.52 -4.22
C TYR A 64 15.83 11.45 -4.15
N ARG A 65 14.59 11.76 -4.58
CA ARG A 65 13.54 10.74 -4.76
C ARG A 65 13.95 9.68 -5.78
N ALA A 66 14.51 10.10 -6.91
CA ALA A 66 14.91 9.19 -7.99
C ALA A 66 16.07 8.26 -7.57
N LYS A 67 17.01 8.75 -6.75
CA LYS A 67 18.17 7.97 -6.27
C LYS A 67 17.77 6.72 -5.48
N TYR A 68 16.63 6.77 -4.81
CA TYR A 68 16.19 5.73 -3.87
C TYR A 68 14.87 5.04 -4.28
N ASP A 69 14.45 5.20 -5.54
CA ASP A 69 13.15 4.72 -6.05
C ASP A 69 12.00 5.00 -5.06
N MET A 70 12.02 6.20 -4.46
CA MET A 70 11.05 6.57 -3.44
C MET A 70 9.69 6.78 -4.09
N LYS A 71 8.92 5.69 -4.20
CA LYS A 71 7.54 5.72 -4.69
C LYS A 71 6.71 6.72 -3.89
N PRO A 72 5.92 7.58 -4.54
CA PRO A 72 4.94 8.41 -3.84
C PRO A 72 4.06 7.55 -2.93
N ALA A 73 3.64 8.09 -1.78
CA ALA A 73 2.82 7.36 -0.81
C ALA A 73 1.54 6.78 -1.44
N TRP A 74 0.94 7.48 -2.42
CA TRP A 74 -0.23 6.99 -3.13
C TRP A 74 0.05 5.71 -3.95
N VAL A 75 1.26 5.54 -4.49
CA VAL A 75 1.64 4.34 -5.26
C VAL A 75 1.69 3.14 -4.31
N GLU A 76 2.34 3.30 -3.16
CA GLU A 76 2.41 2.26 -2.13
C GLU A 76 1.01 1.90 -1.61
N GLN A 77 0.14 2.89 -1.41
CA GLN A 77 -1.26 2.65 -1.05
C GLN A 77 -2.02 1.86 -2.13
N VAL A 78 -1.84 2.20 -3.41
CA VAL A 78 -2.45 1.47 -4.53
C VAL A 78 -1.92 0.04 -4.59
N GLU A 79 -0.61 -0.17 -4.46
CA GLU A 79 -0.01 -1.52 -4.44
C GLU A 79 -0.57 -2.38 -3.30
N ASN A 80 -0.70 -1.81 -2.09
CA ASN A 80 -1.29 -2.51 -0.95
C ASN A 80 -2.76 -2.88 -1.18
N LEU A 81 -3.54 -1.98 -1.79
CA LEU A 81 -4.93 -2.24 -2.13
C LEU A 81 -5.06 -3.31 -3.22
N LEU A 82 -4.18 -3.32 -4.22
CA LEU A 82 -4.16 -4.35 -5.27
C LEU A 82 -3.86 -5.74 -4.68
N VAL A 83 -2.92 -5.83 -3.74
CA VAL A 83 -2.65 -7.09 -3.01
C VAL A 83 -3.88 -7.54 -2.21
N ALA A 84 -4.56 -6.60 -1.53
CA ALA A 84 -5.79 -6.91 -0.78
C ALA A 84 -6.91 -7.41 -1.70
N LEU A 85 -7.10 -6.78 -2.87
CA LEU A 85 -8.07 -7.22 -3.88
C LEU A 85 -7.76 -8.64 -4.37
N GLU A 86 -6.49 -8.94 -4.66
CA GLU A 86 -6.09 -10.28 -5.10
C GLU A 86 -6.31 -11.32 -4.00
N MET A 87 -6.04 -10.97 -2.75
CA MET A 87 -6.33 -11.84 -1.60
C MET A 87 -7.83 -12.12 -1.47
N TYR A 88 -8.68 -11.09 -1.62
CA TYR A 88 -10.14 -11.28 -1.58
C TYR A 88 -10.64 -12.12 -2.74
N ARG A 89 -10.11 -11.93 -3.96
CA ARG A 89 -10.45 -12.75 -5.13
C ARG A 89 -10.14 -14.23 -4.90
N ILE A 90 -8.98 -14.54 -4.32
CA ILE A 90 -8.59 -15.91 -3.98
C ILE A 90 -9.51 -16.50 -2.91
N GLU A 91 -9.84 -15.72 -1.88
CA GLU A 91 -10.70 -16.20 -0.79
C GLU A 91 -12.15 -16.42 -1.25
N GLU A 92 -12.65 -15.53 -2.10
CA GLU A 92 -13.94 -15.68 -2.77
C GLU A 92 -13.98 -16.95 -3.62
N GLU A 93 -12.95 -17.20 -4.43
CA GLU A 93 -12.84 -18.41 -5.26
C GLU A 93 -12.87 -19.70 -4.41
N LYS A 94 -12.16 -19.73 -3.27
CA LYS A 94 -12.23 -20.86 -2.34
C LYS A 94 -13.63 -21.03 -1.76
N ALA A 95 -14.29 -19.96 -1.35
CA ALA A 95 -15.62 -20.00 -0.77
C ALA A 95 -16.67 -20.51 -1.77
N ILE A 96 -16.58 -20.05 -3.02
CA ILE A 96 -17.45 -20.50 -4.12
C ILE A 96 -17.26 -21.99 -4.39
N ASN A 97 -16.02 -22.45 -4.54
CA ASN A 97 -15.73 -23.86 -4.79
C ASN A 97 -16.22 -24.74 -3.64
N HIS A 98 -15.99 -24.31 -2.39
CA HIS A 98 -16.47 -25.02 -1.22
C HIS A 98 -18.00 -25.10 -1.16
N LEU A 99 -18.70 -24.03 -1.53
CA LEU A 99 -20.15 -24.02 -1.61
C LEU A 99 -20.66 -24.98 -2.69
N ALA A 100 -20.02 -25.00 -3.87
CA ALA A 100 -20.35 -25.96 -4.93
C ALA A 100 -20.21 -27.40 -4.44
N ASP A 101 -19.10 -27.73 -3.78
CA ASP A 101 -18.86 -29.07 -3.23
C ASP A 101 -19.96 -29.50 -2.25
N ILE A 102 -20.36 -28.61 -1.33
CA ILE A 102 -21.44 -28.86 -0.38
C ILE A 102 -22.76 -29.11 -1.13
N LEU A 103 -23.15 -28.21 -2.02
CA LEU A 103 -24.44 -28.30 -2.72
C LEU A 103 -24.54 -29.58 -3.55
N ASN A 104 -23.46 -29.92 -4.28
CA ASN A 104 -23.38 -31.15 -5.04
C ASN A 104 -23.48 -32.41 -4.15
N ALA A 105 -22.83 -32.41 -2.97
CA ALA A 105 -22.92 -33.51 -2.01
C ALA A 105 -24.36 -33.74 -1.46
N TYR A 106 -25.18 -32.68 -1.41
CA TYR A 106 -26.59 -32.76 -1.04
C TYR A 106 -27.54 -32.98 -2.24
N GLY A 107 -27.02 -33.19 -3.44
CA GLY A 107 -27.80 -33.48 -4.66
C GLY A 107 -28.39 -32.26 -5.35
N ILE A 108 -27.77 -31.09 -5.14
CA ILE A 108 -28.04 -29.85 -5.86
C ILE A 108 -26.89 -29.66 -6.85
N ASP A 109 -27.13 -30.02 -8.12
CA ASP A 109 -26.15 -29.89 -9.19
C ASP A 109 -25.95 -28.41 -9.53
N VAL A 110 -24.77 -27.89 -9.18
CA VAL A 110 -24.42 -26.49 -9.41
C VAL A 110 -22.90 -26.33 -9.55
N SER A 111 -22.49 -25.51 -10.51
CA SER A 111 -21.10 -25.16 -10.75
C SER A 111 -20.67 -23.90 -9.98
N ALA A 112 -19.35 -23.73 -9.83
CA ALA A 112 -18.76 -22.52 -9.29
C ALA A 112 -19.15 -21.25 -10.09
N GLU A 113 -19.33 -21.38 -11.40
CA GLU A 113 -19.73 -20.26 -12.26
C GLU A 113 -21.20 -19.87 -12.03
N GLU A 114 -22.09 -20.85 -11.94
CA GLU A 114 -23.49 -20.60 -11.61
C GLU A 114 -23.61 -19.93 -10.23
N ILE A 115 -22.81 -20.34 -9.25
CA ILE A 115 -22.80 -19.67 -7.92
C ILE A 115 -22.36 -18.20 -8.02
N ARG A 116 -21.39 -17.87 -8.88
CA ARG A 116 -20.92 -16.48 -9.07
C ARG A 116 -21.98 -15.58 -9.68
N THR A 117 -22.72 -16.09 -10.67
CA THR A 117 -23.65 -15.27 -11.44
C THR A 117 -25.07 -15.29 -10.88
N THR A 118 -25.39 -16.25 -10.00
CA THR A 118 -26.72 -16.39 -9.42
C THR A 118 -26.86 -15.55 -8.17
N GLU A 119 -27.97 -14.82 -8.06
CA GLU A 119 -28.30 -14.08 -6.85
C GLU A 119 -28.39 -15.00 -5.62
N THR A 120 -27.82 -14.56 -4.51
CA THR A 120 -27.75 -15.35 -3.28
C THR A 120 -29.11 -15.84 -2.78
N GLU A 121 -30.16 -15.02 -2.90
CA GLU A 121 -31.51 -15.40 -2.46
C GLU A 121 -32.13 -16.50 -3.33
N THR A 122 -31.81 -16.53 -4.63
CA THR A 122 -32.22 -17.60 -5.54
C THR A 122 -31.59 -18.93 -5.13
N LEU A 123 -30.28 -18.94 -4.85
CA LEU A 123 -29.58 -20.14 -4.37
C LEU A 123 -30.16 -20.65 -3.04
N LYS A 124 -30.43 -19.75 -2.08
CA LYS A 124 -31.06 -20.12 -0.80
C LYS A 124 -32.44 -20.76 -0.99
N THR A 125 -33.23 -20.27 -1.95
CA THR A 125 -34.56 -20.80 -2.25
C THR A 125 -34.45 -22.22 -2.79
N THR A 126 -33.56 -22.47 -3.77
CA THR A 126 -33.30 -23.82 -4.30
C THR A 126 -32.87 -24.81 -3.21
N VAL A 127 -32.02 -24.38 -2.27
CA VAL A 127 -31.61 -25.20 -1.12
C VAL A 127 -32.78 -25.57 -0.23
N ARG A 128 -33.67 -24.62 0.08
CA ARG A 128 -34.86 -24.88 0.93
C ARG A 128 -35.83 -25.85 0.26
N GLU A 129 -36.13 -25.65 -1.02
CA GLU A 129 -37.03 -26.54 -1.77
C GLU A 129 -36.51 -27.98 -1.79
N LYS A 130 -35.20 -28.16 -2.01
CA LYS A 130 -34.57 -29.49 -1.98
C LYS A 130 -34.55 -30.12 -0.59
N ALA A 131 -34.47 -29.33 0.47
CA ALA A 131 -34.54 -29.82 1.84
C ALA A 131 -35.95 -30.28 2.24
N GLU A 132 -37.01 -29.64 1.73
CA GLU A 132 -38.42 -30.01 2.03
C GLU A 132 -38.90 -31.26 1.29
N VAL A 133 -38.23 -31.64 0.19
CA VAL A 133 -38.57 -32.82 -0.63
C VAL A 133 -37.92 -34.12 -0.10
N ARG A 134 -37.02 -34.02 0.89
CA ARG A 134 -36.35 -35.16 1.54
C ARG A 134 -36.99 -35.53 2.87
#